data_AF-A0A537V6U9-F1
#
_entry.id   AF-A0A537V6U9-F1
#
_cell.length_a   1.000
_cell.length_b   1.000
_cell.length_c   1.000
_cell.angle_alpha   90.00
_cell.angle_beta   90.00
_cell.angle_gamma   90.00
#
_symmetry.space_group_name_H-M   'P 1'
#
loop_
_entity.id
_entity.type
_entity.pdbx_description
1 polymer ?
#
loop_
_entity_poly.entity_id
_entity_poly.type
_entity_poly.pdbx_seq_one_letter_code
_entity_poly.pdbx_strand_id
1 'polypeptide(L)'
;MKDILDKLEERRGRARAGGGQARIDAQHKRGKLTARERLELLMDKGSFEEFDMFVEHRSAEFGMEKSRIPGDGVVTGWGTVNGRTVFAFAKDFTVFGGSLSEAHAQKIVKIQDMAMKARAPIIGLFDAGGARIQEGVAALGGYGEVFKRNVIASGVIPQISVIMGPCAGGDVYSPAMTDFVFMVRDTSYMFVTGPDVVKTVTNEVVTAEELGGATVHTTKSGIADGAYENDVECLLQMRRLLDFLPANNEAGVPQWPSHDDLEREENSLDTLIPDNPNKPYDIKELILKIADEGD
;
A
#
# COMPACT_ATOMS: atom_id res chain seq x y z
N MET A 1 38.92 6.56 8.82
CA MET A 1 37.54 6.43 9.38
C MET A 1 36.61 7.48 8.81
N LYS A 2 36.95 8.78 8.83
CA LYS A 2 36.15 9.87 8.23
C LYS A 2 35.83 9.64 6.73
N ASP A 3 36.84 9.31 5.92
CA ASP A 3 36.67 9.00 4.48
C ASP A 3 35.69 7.82 4.19
N ILE A 4 35.62 6.83 5.08
CA ILE A 4 34.70 5.68 4.90
C ILE A 4 33.26 6.09 5.20
N LEU A 5 33.06 6.95 6.22
CA LEU A 5 31.75 7.48 6.57
C LEU A 5 31.21 8.42 5.47
N ASP A 6 32.07 9.27 4.91
CA ASP A 6 31.70 10.17 3.82
C ASP A 6 31.28 9.38 2.57
N LYS A 7 32.02 8.30 2.22
CA LYS A 7 31.65 7.37 1.14
C LYS A 7 30.34 6.63 1.41
N LEU A 8 30.04 6.29 2.65
CA LEU A 8 28.78 5.67 3.03
C LEU A 8 27.61 6.64 2.85
N GLU A 9 27.75 7.89 3.28
CA GLU A 9 26.72 8.92 3.08
C GLU A 9 26.49 9.22 1.60
N GLU A 10 27.54 9.25 0.78
CA GLU A 10 27.40 9.38 -0.67
C GLU A 10 26.63 8.20 -1.28
N ARG A 11 26.89 6.95 -0.85
CA ARG A 11 26.14 5.77 -1.28
C ARG A 11 24.68 5.84 -0.84
N ARG A 12 24.40 6.28 0.40
CA ARG A 12 23.04 6.51 0.90
C ARG A 12 22.32 7.57 0.06
N GLY A 13 22.99 8.68 -0.25
CA GLY A 13 22.46 9.73 -1.12
C GLY A 13 22.05 9.20 -2.48
N ARG A 14 22.91 8.39 -3.12
CA ARG A 14 22.59 7.73 -4.40
C ARG A 14 21.42 6.75 -4.31
N ALA A 15 21.37 5.93 -3.28
CA ALA A 15 20.26 4.98 -3.08
C ALA A 15 18.92 5.69 -2.83
N ARG A 16 18.94 6.83 -2.11
CA ARG A 16 17.75 7.64 -1.84
C ARG A 16 17.24 8.37 -3.09
N ALA A 17 18.11 8.66 -4.06
CA ALA A 17 17.73 9.31 -5.31
C ALA A 17 16.96 8.40 -6.28
N GLY A 18 16.88 7.09 -6.02
CA GLY A 18 16.11 6.14 -6.82
C GLY A 18 16.46 6.19 -8.31
N GLY A 19 15.46 6.38 -9.17
CA GLY A 19 15.62 6.53 -10.62
C GLY A 19 16.20 7.88 -11.08
N GLY A 20 16.58 8.76 -10.16
CA GLY A 20 17.17 10.07 -10.41
C GLY A 20 16.16 11.23 -10.40
N GLN A 21 16.66 12.45 -10.21
CA GLN A 21 15.83 13.65 -9.98
C GLN A 21 14.79 13.88 -11.08
N ALA A 22 15.14 13.73 -12.36
CA ALA A 22 14.20 13.92 -13.46
C ALA A 22 12.97 12.99 -13.39
N ARG A 23 13.13 11.77 -12.84
CA ARG A 23 12.01 10.83 -12.64
C ARG A 23 11.18 11.16 -11.41
N ILE A 24 11.82 11.67 -10.36
CA ILE A 24 11.15 12.21 -9.17
C ILE A 24 10.28 13.40 -9.58
N ASP A 25 10.82 14.36 -10.31
CA ASP A 25 10.07 15.53 -10.80
C ASP A 25 8.89 15.10 -11.69
N ALA A 26 9.07 14.07 -12.52
CA ALA A 26 8.00 13.52 -13.34
C ALA A 26 6.90 12.82 -12.51
N GLN A 27 7.26 12.16 -11.40
CA GLN A 27 6.32 11.58 -10.45
C GLN A 27 5.52 12.68 -9.75
N HIS A 28 6.18 13.72 -9.24
CA HIS A 28 5.53 14.87 -8.60
C HIS A 28 4.63 15.64 -9.57
N LYS A 29 5.03 15.78 -10.84
CA LYS A 29 4.20 16.41 -11.89
C LYS A 29 2.88 15.66 -12.13
N ARG A 30 2.79 14.38 -11.79
CA ARG A 30 1.56 13.57 -11.85
C ARG A 30 0.72 13.65 -10.56
N GLY A 31 1.11 14.50 -9.61
CA GLY A 31 0.44 14.63 -8.31
C GLY A 31 0.73 13.49 -7.34
N LYS A 32 1.78 12.69 -7.58
CA LYS A 32 2.13 11.51 -6.78
C LYS A 32 3.37 11.76 -5.95
N LEU A 33 3.40 11.25 -4.73
CA LEU A 33 4.60 11.23 -3.91
C LEU A 33 5.57 10.10 -4.34
N THR A 34 6.82 10.20 -3.93
CA THR A 34 7.81 9.13 -4.03
C THR A 34 7.59 8.07 -2.95
N ALA A 35 8.17 6.88 -3.13
CA ALA A 35 8.10 5.79 -2.14
C ALA A 35 8.57 6.21 -0.74
N ARG A 36 9.62 7.04 -0.66
CA ARG A 36 10.20 7.49 0.62
C ARG A 36 9.38 8.59 1.27
N GLU A 37 8.86 9.55 0.50
CA GLU A 37 7.94 10.57 1.02
C GLU A 37 6.66 9.95 1.58
N ARG A 38 6.13 8.90 0.92
CA ARG A 38 4.97 8.15 1.42
C ARG A 38 5.24 7.46 2.75
N LEU A 39 6.41 6.81 2.89
CA LEU A 39 6.81 6.18 4.14
C LEU A 39 7.07 7.21 5.25
N GLU A 40 7.67 8.35 4.93
CA GLU A 40 7.89 9.44 5.89
C GLU A 40 6.57 10.02 6.42
N LEU A 41 5.54 10.10 5.56
CA LEU A 41 4.21 10.56 5.97
C LEU A 41 3.43 9.51 6.76
N LEU A 42 3.56 8.23 6.38
CA LEU A 42 2.89 7.12 7.05
C LEU A 42 3.43 6.90 8.46
N MET A 43 4.76 6.92 8.62
CA MET A 43 5.45 6.57 9.86
C MET A 43 5.61 7.77 10.79
N ASP A 44 5.75 7.51 12.09
CA ASP A 44 6.09 8.55 13.06
C ASP A 44 7.46 9.14 12.73
N LYS A 45 7.60 10.44 12.95
CA LYS A 45 8.79 11.20 12.56
C LYS A 45 10.08 10.57 13.12
N GLY A 46 10.96 10.15 12.21
CA GLY A 46 12.27 9.58 12.57
C GLY A 46 12.23 8.12 13.06
N SER A 47 11.09 7.45 12.98
CA SER A 47 10.94 6.05 13.44
C SER A 47 11.34 5.00 12.38
N PHE A 48 11.34 5.36 11.09
CA PHE A 48 11.53 4.37 10.03
C PHE A 48 12.97 3.87 9.93
N GLU A 49 13.14 2.57 10.14
CA GLU A 49 14.39 1.85 9.94
C GLU A 49 14.33 1.02 8.65
N GLU A 50 15.14 1.42 7.68
CA GLU A 50 15.20 0.79 6.36
C GLU A 50 16.14 -0.42 6.35
N PHE A 51 15.65 -1.52 5.77
CA PHE A 51 16.46 -2.68 5.43
C PHE A 51 16.83 -2.72 3.95
N ASP A 52 17.97 -3.36 3.66
CA ASP A 52 18.35 -3.75 2.30
C ASP A 52 18.43 -2.57 1.30
N MET A 53 18.80 -1.38 1.78
CA MET A 53 18.94 -0.15 0.98
C MET A 53 19.88 -0.33 -0.22
N PHE A 54 20.90 -1.19 -0.09
CA PHE A 54 21.93 -1.40 -1.11
C PHE A 54 21.79 -2.70 -1.90
N VAL A 55 20.68 -3.43 -1.74
CA VAL A 55 20.43 -4.62 -2.56
C VAL A 55 20.25 -4.23 -4.03
N GLU A 56 20.83 -5.00 -4.94
CA GLU A 56 20.71 -4.83 -6.39
C GLU A 56 20.24 -6.15 -7.01
N HIS A 57 19.57 -6.07 -8.17
CA HIS A 57 19.25 -7.28 -8.93
C HIS A 57 20.52 -7.98 -9.43
N ARG A 58 20.38 -9.28 -9.72
CA ARG A 58 21.48 -10.13 -10.19
C ARG A 58 21.35 -10.53 -11.67
N SER A 59 20.28 -10.09 -12.34
CA SER A 59 20.08 -10.37 -13.77
C SER A 59 21.20 -9.82 -14.64
N ALA A 60 21.60 -10.63 -15.62
CA ALA A 60 22.57 -10.30 -16.68
C ALA A 60 21.95 -10.41 -18.08
N GLU A 61 20.64 -10.60 -18.17
CA GLU A 61 19.92 -10.68 -19.43
C GLU A 61 19.42 -9.29 -19.87
N PHE A 62 19.15 -9.13 -21.17
CA PHE A 62 18.57 -7.92 -21.76
C PHE A 62 19.31 -6.60 -21.42
N GLY A 63 20.61 -6.66 -21.11
CA GLY A 63 21.42 -5.48 -20.77
C GLY A 63 21.24 -4.99 -19.32
N MET A 64 20.53 -5.74 -18.48
CA MET A 64 20.29 -5.39 -17.07
C MET A 64 21.59 -5.23 -16.28
N GLU A 65 22.66 -5.93 -16.64
CA GLU A 65 23.97 -5.84 -15.99
C GLU A 65 24.57 -4.42 -16.00
N LYS A 66 24.15 -3.58 -16.95
CA LYS A 66 24.64 -2.20 -17.11
C LYS A 66 23.92 -1.18 -16.23
N SER A 67 22.78 -1.55 -15.67
CA SER A 67 21.92 -0.64 -14.92
C SER A 67 21.46 -1.29 -13.63
N ARG A 68 22.27 -1.16 -12.58
CA ARG A 68 21.92 -1.61 -11.23
C ARG A 68 21.63 -0.40 -10.35
N ILE A 69 20.42 -0.34 -9.83
CA ILE A 69 19.99 0.75 -8.95
C ILE A 69 19.83 0.17 -7.53
N PRO A 70 20.54 0.71 -6.53
CA PRO A 70 20.42 0.27 -5.13
C PRO A 70 18.97 0.31 -4.65
N GLY A 71 18.57 -0.74 -3.93
CA GLY A 71 17.23 -0.95 -3.39
C GLY A 71 16.32 -1.76 -4.31
N ASP A 72 16.67 -1.90 -5.59
CA ASP A 72 15.96 -2.68 -6.61
C ASP A 72 14.46 -2.33 -6.81
N GLY A 73 14.12 -1.07 -6.55
CA GLY A 73 12.79 -0.50 -6.80
C GLY A 73 11.75 -0.76 -5.71
N VAL A 74 12.19 -1.15 -4.51
CA VAL A 74 11.33 -1.17 -3.32
C VAL A 74 12.09 -0.72 -2.08
N VAL A 75 11.47 0.15 -1.29
CA VAL A 75 11.93 0.52 0.04
C VAL A 75 11.19 -0.36 1.05
N THR A 76 11.92 -1.00 1.96
CA THR A 76 11.37 -1.97 2.92
C THR A 76 11.92 -1.71 4.30
N GLY A 77 11.09 -1.81 5.33
CA GLY A 77 11.53 -1.58 6.69
C GLY A 77 10.41 -1.73 7.70
N TRP A 78 10.65 -1.16 8.86
CA TRP A 78 9.67 -1.03 9.93
C TRP A 78 9.79 0.34 10.57
N GLY A 79 8.76 0.75 11.28
CA GLY A 79 8.75 1.97 12.08
C GLY A 79 7.61 1.91 13.08
N THR A 80 7.16 3.08 13.53
CA THR A 80 5.97 3.18 14.37
C THR A 80 4.90 4.03 13.73
N VAL A 81 3.64 3.72 14.00
CA VAL A 81 2.49 4.59 13.75
C VAL A 81 1.79 4.77 15.09
N ASN A 82 1.74 6.02 15.56
CA ASN A 82 1.23 6.36 16.89
C ASN A 82 1.88 5.52 18.00
N GLY A 83 3.20 5.33 17.89
CA GLY A 83 4.03 4.56 18.83
C GLY A 83 3.93 3.03 18.71
N ARG A 84 3.07 2.51 17.81
CA ARG A 84 2.89 1.06 17.60
C ARG A 84 3.73 0.57 16.42
N THR A 85 4.43 -0.54 16.60
CA THR A 85 5.27 -1.14 15.56
C THR A 85 4.46 -1.53 14.32
N VAL A 86 4.91 -1.10 13.14
CA VAL A 86 4.33 -1.44 11.83
C VAL A 86 5.45 -1.73 10.84
N PHE A 87 5.29 -2.79 10.05
CA PHE A 87 6.16 -3.09 8.92
C PHE A 87 5.60 -2.48 7.65
N ALA A 88 6.48 -2.04 6.74
CA ALA A 88 6.01 -1.52 5.47
C ALA A 88 6.99 -1.74 4.32
N PHE A 89 6.43 -1.85 3.13
CA PHE A 89 7.16 -1.67 1.88
C PHE A 89 6.49 -0.60 1.02
N ALA A 90 7.30 0.11 0.25
CA ALA A 90 6.85 1.06 -0.74
C ALA A 90 7.60 0.84 -2.05
N LYS A 91 6.85 0.52 -3.11
CA LYS A 91 7.43 0.35 -4.44
C LYS A 91 7.80 1.71 -5.04
N ASP A 92 8.99 1.80 -5.59
CA ASP A 92 9.51 3.03 -6.21
C ASP A 92 9.36 2.95 -7.73
N PHE A 93 8.32 3.61 -8.24
CA PHE A 93 8.02 3.65 -9.67
C PHE A 93 9.15 4.27 -10.51
N THR A 94 10.01 5.11 -9.92
CA THR A 94 11.12 5.73 -10.66
C THR A 94 12.18 4.71 -11.07
N VAL A 95 12.28 3.58 -10.34
CA VAL A 95 13.25 2.50 -10.55
C VAL A 95 12.59 1.36 -11.32
N PHE A 96 12.91 1.24 -12.61
CA PHE A 96 12.35 0.22 -13.52
C PHE A 96 10.81 0.13 -13.50
N GLY A 97 10.11 1.26 -13.28
CA GLY A 97 8.65 1.26 -13.19
C GLY A 97 8.11 0.55 -11.95
N GLY A 98 8.90 0.41 -10.88
CA GLY A 98 8.54 -0.34 -9.68
C GLY A 98 8.42 -1.86 -9.91
N SER A 99 8.89 -2.35 -11.07
CA SER A 99 8.69 -3.74 -11.49
C SER A 99 9.33 -4.75 -10.52
N LEU A 100 8.58 -5.82 -10.26
CA LEU A 100 9.01 -6.86 -9.33
C LEU A 100 10.02 -7.82 -10.00
N SER A 101 11.22 -7.83 -9.46
CA SER A 101 12.32 -8.77 -9.71
C SER A 101 12.46 -9.79 -8.56
N GLU A 102 13.38 -10.73 -8.73
CA GLU A 102 13.73 -11.67 -7.65
C GLU A 102 14.23 -10.94 -6.39
N ALA A 103 15.16 -9.99 -6.52
CA ALA A 103 15.73 -9.29 -5.37
C ALA A 103 14.74 -8.30 -4.73
N HIS A 104 13.89 -7.64 -5.53
CA HIS A 104 12.77 -6.85 -5.04
C HIS A 104 11.80 -7.71 -4.19
N ALA A 105 11.42 -8.88 -4.71
CA ALA A 105 10.55 -9.80 -3.97
C ALA A 105 11.20 -10.31 -2.68
N GLN A 106 12.49 -10.65 -2.70
CA GLN A 106 13.25 -11.08 -1.52
C GLN A 106 13.23 -10.04 -0.40
N LYS A 107 13.28 -8.74 -0.74
CA LYS A 107 13.15 -7.66 0.26
C LYS A 107 11.76 -7.63 0.89
N ILE A 108 10.69 -7.75 0.10
CA ILE A 108 9.30 -7.78 0.61
C ILE A 108 9.09 -9.02 1.48
N VAL A 109 9.54 -10.19 1.00
CA VAL A 109 9.50 -11.47 1.72
C VAL A 109 10.16 -11.35 3.10
N LYS A 110 11.34 -10.70 3.18
CA LYS A 110 12.04 -10.51 4.45
C LYS A 110 11.18 -9.75 5.46
N ILE A 111 10.57 -8.64 5.08
CA ILE A 111 9.75 -7.87 6.03
C ILE A 111 8.42 -8.54 6.34
N GLN A 112 7.83 -9.31 5.42
CA GLN A 112 6.66 -10.15 5.72
C GLN A 112 7.00 -11.19 6.79
N ASP A 113 8.15 -11.87 6.66
CA ASP A 113 8.62 -12.84 7.66
C ASP A 113 8.90 -12.17 9.01
N MET A 114 9.46 -10.95 9.00
CA MET A 114 9.71 -10.19 10.23
C MET A 114 8.41 -9.71 10.89
N ALA A 115 7.45 -9.20 10.12
CA ALA A 115 6.14 -8.77 10.61
C ALA A 115 5.39 -9.92 11.30
N MET A 116 5.40 -11.10 10.67
CA MET A 116 4.81 -12.32 11.23
C MET A 116 5.48 -12.75 12.53
N LYS A 117 6.82 -12.70 12.60
CA LYS A 117 7.56 -13.02 13.82
C LYS A 117 7.31 -12.02 14.95
N ALA A 118 7.23 -10.74 14.62
CA ALA A 118 6.98 -9.66 15.55
C ALA A 118 5.49 -9.54 15.95
N ARG A 119 4.59 -10.26 15.26
CA ARG A 119 3.13 -10.14 15.41
C ARG A 119 2.67 -8.67 15.28
N ALA A 120 3.14 -8.02 14.22
CA ALA A 120 2.86 -6.62 13.93
C ALA A 120 2.21 -6.46 12.54
N PRO A 121 1.38 -5.43 12.32
CA PRO A 121 0.76 -5.16 11.02
C PRO A 121 1.80 -4.93 9.91
N ILE A 122 1.39 -5.20 8.67
CA ILE A 122 2.17 -4.86 7.48
C ILE A 122 1.36 -4.03 6.48
N ILE A 123 1.97 -2.95 5.99
CA ILE A 123 1.38 -2.06 4.97
C ILE A 123 2.20 -2.12 3.68
N GLY A 124 1.55 -2.43 2.56
CA GLY A 124 2.13 -2.39 1.22
C GLY A 124 1.68 -1.17 0.43
N LEU A 125 2.62 -0.32 0.02
CA LEU A 125 2.36 0.83 -0.85
C LEU A 125 2.75 0.48 -2.29
N PHE A 126 1.74 0.31 -3.14
CA PHE A 126 1.87 -0.19 -4.51
C PHE A 126 1.89 0.95 -5.53
N ASP A 127 2.94 0.98 -6.33
CA ASP A 127 3.12 1.86 -7.48
C ASP A 127 4.08 1.18 -8.46
N ALA A 128 3.56 0.25 -9.26
CA ALA A 128 4.36 -0.68 -10.04
C ALA A 128 3.68 -1.16 -11.34
N GLY A 129 4.48 -1.30 -12.38
CA GLY A 129 4.05 -1.78 -13.68
C GLY A 129 3.88 -3.30 -13.82
N GLY A 130 4.01 -4.08 -12.74
CA GLY A 130 3.95 -5.55 -12.78
C GLY A 130 5.31 -6.25 -12.75
N ALA A 131 5.36 -7.44 -13.36
CA ALA A 131 6.56 -8.28 -13.38
C ALA A 131 7.72 -7.62 -14.15
N ARG A 132 8.94 -7.77 -13.67
CA ARG A 132 10.13 -7.42 -14.46
C ARG A 132 10.36 -8.47 -15.54
N ILE A 133 9.88 -8.18 -16.76
CA ILE A 133 9.93 -9.10 -17.90
C ILE A 133 11.35 -9.60 -18.19
N GLN A 134 12.36 -8.75 -17.97
CA GLN A 134 13.78 -9.07 -18.18
C GLN A 134 14.32 -10.17 -17.24
N GLU A 135 13.59 -10.52 -16.18
CA GLU A 135 13.94 -11.62 -15.27
C GLU A 135 13.05 -12.86 -15.45
N GLY A 136 12.05 -12.80 -16.35
CA GLY A 136 11.22 -13.94 -16.73
C GLY A 136 10.62 -14.69 -15.54
N VAL A 137 10.87 -16.00 -15.48
CA VAL A 137 10.29 -16.88 -14.45
C VAL A 137 10.77 -16.54 -13.03
N ALA A 138 11.94 -15.91 -12.86
CA ALA A 138 12.42 -15.51 -11.54
C ALA A 138 11.52 -14.43 -10.91
N ALA A 139 11.03 -13.48 -11.72
CA ALA A 139 10.04 -12.50 -11.28
C ALA A 139 8.72 -13.18 -10.86
N LEU A 140 8.25 -14.17 -11.63
CA LEU A 140 7.05 -14.93 -11.29
C LEU A 140 7.22 -15.77 -10.01
N GLY A 141 8.39 -16.37 -9.81
CA GLY A 141 8.74 -17.05 -8.56
C GLY A 141 8.73 -16.09 -7.38
N GLY A 142 9.24 -14.87 -7.58
CA GLY A 142 9.18 -13.79 -6.59
C GLY A 142 7.75 -13.44 -6.16
N TYR A 143 6.83 -13.32 -7.12
CA TYR A 143 5.40 -13.15 -6.82
C TYR A 143 4.85 -14.29 -5.95
N GLY A 144 5.12 -15.53 -6.33
CA GLY A 144 4.65 -16.71 -5.60
C GLY A 144 5.07 -16.71 -4.11
N GLU A 145 6.30 -16.28 -3.82
CA GLU A 145 6.80 -16.21 -2.45
C GLU A 145 6.14 -15.10 -1.61
N VAL A 146 5.79 -13.97 -2.23
CA VAL A 146 5.03 -12.89 -1.58
C VAL A 146 3.59 -13.34 -1.31
N PHE A 147 2.92 -13.95 -2.30
CA PHE A 147 1.54 -14.42 -2.17
C PHE A 147 1.40 -15.49 -1.09
N LYS A 148 2.34 -16.45 -1.04
CA LYS A 148 2.38 -17.48 -0.01
C LYS A 148 2.38 -16.88 1.39
N ARG A 149 3.13 -15.79 1.59
CA ARG A 149 3.18 -15.09 2.88
C ARG A 149 1.93 -14.30 3.18
N ASN A 150 1.27 -13.72 2.17
CA ASN A 150 -0.04 -13.12 2.37
C ASN A 150 -1.05 -14.13 2.93
N VAL A 151 -1.09 -15.32 2.35
CA VAL A 151 -1.97 -16.41 2.80
C VAL A 151 -1.62 -16.87 4.22
N ILE A 152 -0.33 -17.06 4.52
CA ILE A 152 0.11 -17.48 5.86
C ILE A 152 -0.19 -16.41 6.93
N ALA A 153 -0.15 -15.13 6.56
CA ALA A 153 -0.42 -14.00 7.44
C ALA A 153 -1.91 -13.67 7.61
N SER A 154 -2.77 -14.19 6.73
CA SER A 154 -4.22 -13.94 6.72
C SER A 154 -4.85 -14.31 8.06
N GLY A 155 -5.49 -13.33 8.71
CA GLY A 155 -6.10 -13.51 10.03
C GLY A 155 -5.11 -13.68 11.19
N VAL A 156 -3.82 -13.40 10.97
CA VAL A 156 -2.76 -13.45 11.98
C VAL A 156 -2.26 -12.06 12.34
N ILE A 157 -1.86 -11.29 11.34
CA ILE A 157 -1.51 -9.88 11.45
C ILE A 157 -2.34 -9.08 10.43
N PRO A 158 -2.73 -7.84 10.71
CA PRO A 158 -3.39 -7.00 9.72
C PRO A 158 -2.49 -6.73 8.52
N GLN A 159 -3.03 -6.90 7.33
CA GLN A 159 -2.39 -6.66 6.05
C GLN A 159 -3.20 -5.60 5.31
N ILE A 160 -2.58 -4.45 5.03
CA ILE A 160 -3.23 -3.33 4.34
C ILE A 160 -2.47 -3.04 3.05
N SER A 161 -3.19 -2.96 1.94
CA SER A 161 -2.66 -2.56 0.65
C SER A 161 -3.17 -1.18 0.26
N VAL A 162 -2.24 -0.32 -0.15
CA VAL A 162 -2.54 1.03 -0.63
C VAL A 162 -2.03 1.16 -2.04
N ILE A 163 -2.94 1.36 -2.98
CA ILE A 163 -2.67 1.45 -4.41
C ILE A 163 -2.56 2.93 -4.76
N MET A 164 -1.34 3.37 -5.02
CA MET A 164 -0.98 4.79 -5.21
C MET A 164 -0.33 5.00 -6.58
N GLY A 165 -0.68 4.14 -7.54
CA GLY A 165 -0.10 4.10 -8.87
C GLY A 165 -0.67 2.97 -9.71
N PRO A 166 -0.03 2.67 -10.86
CA PRO A 166 -0.33 1.46 -11.61
C PRO A 166 -0.12 0.22 -10.75
N CYS A 167 -0.96 -0.79 -10.96
CA CYS A 167 -0.80 -2.13 -10.38
C CYS A 167 -1.41 -3.13 -11.38
N ALA A 168 -0.56 -3.80 -12.17
CA ALA A 168 -1.02 -4.59 -13.30
C ALA A 168 -0.48 -6.03 -13.27
N GLY A 169 -1.25 -6.96 -13.84
CA GLY A 169 -0.83 -8.35 -13.98
C GLY A 169 -0.65 -9.02 -12.63
N GLY A 170 0.55 -9.59 -12.39
CA GLY A 170 0.85 -10.29 -11.14
C GLY A 170 0.74 -9.42 -9.88
N ASP A 171 0.99 -8.11 -9.99
CA ASP A 171 0.98 -7.21 -8.83
C ASP A 171 -0.38 -7.14 -8.12
N VAL A 172 -1.49 -7.37 -8.84
CA VAL A 172 -2.84 -7.23 -8.27
C VAL A 172 -3.20 -8.33 -7.27
N TYR A 173 -2.51 -9.48 -7.33
CA TYR A 173 -2.88 -10.64 -6.53
C TYR A 173 -2.41 -10.56 -5.07
N SER A 174 -1.36 -9.81 -4.77
CA SER A 174 -0.96 -9.59 -3.36
C SER A 174 -2.00 -8.72 -2.65
N PRO A 175 -2.40 -7.53 -3.17
CA PRO A 175 -3.51 -6.75 -2.60
C PRO A 175 -4.81 -7.54 -2.49
N ALA A 176 -5.15 -8.37 -3.48
CA ALA A 176 -6.36 -9.20 -3.44
C ALA A 176 -6.37 -10.24 -2.30
N MET A 177 -5.22 -10.50 -1.67
CA MET A 177 -5.07 -11.41 -0.52
C MET A 177 -4.82 -10.68 0.80
N THR A 178 -4.78 -9.35 0.81
CA THR A 178 -4.70 -8.54 2.04
C THR A 178 -6.08 -8.21 2.58
N ASP A 179 -6.17 -7.81 3.84
CA ASP A 179 -7.46 -7.60 4.52
C ASP A 179 -8.19 -6.35 4.00
N PHE A 180 -7.45 -5.31 3.63
CA PHE A 180 -8.00 -4.06 3.09
C PHE A 180 -7.19 -3.56 1.88
N VAL A 181 -7.90 -3.02 0.90
CA VAL A 181 -7.36 -2.39 -0.31
C VAL A 181 -7.92 -0.97 -0.44
N PHE A 182 -7.04 0.03 -0.33
CA PHE A 182 -7.38 1.43 -0.57
C PHE A 182 -6.71 1.95 -1.82
N MET A 183 -7.38 2.83 -2.54
CA MET A 183 -6.89 3.40 -3.79
C MET A 183 -6.86 4.92 -3.74
N VAL A 184 -5.99 5.54 -4.55
CA VAL A 184 -5.97 7.00 -4.77
C VAL A 184 -6.64 7.32 -6.09
N ARG A 185 -7.64 8.22 -6.09
CA ARG A 185 -8.37 8.60 -7.31
C ARG A 185 -7.43 9.19 -8.35
N ASP A 186 -7.77 8.97 -9.62
CA ASP A 186 -7.13 9.52 -10.84
C ASP A 186 -5.64 9.19 -11.07
N THR A 187 -4.95 8.64 -10.07
CA THR A 187 -3.51 8.35 -10.10
C THR A 187 -3.19 6.88 -9.88
N SER A 188 -4.19 6.07 -9.53
CA SER A 188 -4.06 4.63 -9.32
C SER A 188 -5.08 3.82 -10.10
N TYR A 189 -4.70 2.61 -10.50
CA TYR A 189 -5.58 1.65 -11.16
C TYR A 189 -5.06 0.21 -11.00
N MET A 190 -5.98 -0.76 -11.07
CA MET A 190 -5.68 -2.18 -10.98
C MET A 190 -6.34 -3.00 -12.09
N PHE A 191 -5.61 -3.92 -12.70
CA PHE A 191 -6.22 -4.93 -13.57
C PHE A 191 -5.28 -6.11 -13.79
N VAL A 192 -5.84 -7.30 -14.02
CA VAL A 192 -5.07 -8.49 -14.40
C VAL A 192 -4.49 -8.30 -15.81
N THR A 193 -5.31 -7.82 -16.74
CA THR A 193 -4.93 -7.67 -18.16
C THR A 193 -5.15 -6.22 -18.59
N GLY A 194 -4.12 -5.61 -19.18
CA GLY A 194 -4.16 -4.20 -19.54
C GLY A 194 -5.00 -3.87 -20.78
N PRO A 195 -5.37 -2.59 -20.98
CA PRO A 195 -6.26 -2.16 -22.06
C PRO A 195 -5.78 -2.53 -23.47
N ASP A 196 -4.48 -2.50 -23.72
CA ASP A 196 -3.92 -2.86 -25.03
C ASP A 196 -4.18 -4.33 -25.39
N VAL A 197 -4.11 -5.22 -24.40
CA VAL A 197 -4.41 -6.65 -24.59
C VAL A 197 -5.92 -6.87 -24.71
N VAL A 198 -6.73 -6.16 -23.93
CA VAL A 198 -8.19 -6.18 -24.07
C VAL A 198 -8.59 -5.80 -25.49
N LYS A 199 -8.04 -4.71 -26.03
CA LYS A 199 -8.30 -4.27 -27.41
C LYS A 199 -7.93 -5.30 -28.45
N THR A 200 -6.75 -5.91 -28.34
CA THR A 200 -6.28 -6.88 -29.35
C THR A 200 -7.07 -8.19 -29.34
N VAL A 201 -7.55 -8.63 -28.18
CA VAL A 201 -8.26 -9.92 -28.04
C VAL A 201 -9.76 -9.78 -28.23
N THR A 202 -10.36 -8.70 -27.73
CA THR A 202 -11.83 -8.52 -27.67
C THR A 202 -12.34 -7.43 -28.61
N ASN A 203 -11.46 -6.62 -29.20
CA ASN A 203 -11.79 -5.39 -29.94
C ASN A 203 -12.44 -4.28 -29.10
N GLU A 204 -12.50 -4.43 -27.77
CA GLU A 204 -12.98 -3.39 -26.87
C GLU A 204 -11.92 -2.30 -26.66
N VAL A 205 -12.31 -1.04 -26.84
CA VAL A 205 -11.45 0.11 -26.59
C VAL A 205 -11.88 0.73 -25.27
N VAL A 206 -11.03 0.60 -24.26
CA VAL A 206 -11.26 1.08 -22.90
C VAL A 206 -9.98 1.75 -22.39
N THR A 207 -10.11 2.78 -21.57
CA THR A 207 -8.96 3.42 -20.91
C THR A 207 -8.55 2.66 -19.64
N ALA A 208 -7.37 2.94 -19.08
CA ALA A 208 -6.95 2.33 -17.82
C ALA A 208 -7.91 2.68 -16.65
N GLU A 209 -8.42 3.92 -16.63
CA GLU A 209 -9.37 4.39 -15.61
C GLU A 209 -10.74 3.69 -15.74
N GLU A 210 -11.25 3.56 -16.96
CA GLU A 210 -12.52 2.86 -17.21
C GLU A 210 -12.43 1.35 -16.94
N LEU A 211 -11.24 0.76 -17.12
CA LEU A 211 -11.02 -0.67 -16.92
C LEU A 211 -10.83 -1.02 -15.43
N GLY A 212 -10.11 -0.19 -14.69
CA GLY A 212 -9.62 -0.54 -13.36
C GLY A 212 -9.29 0.65 -12.46
N GLY A 213 -9.85 1.81 -12.74
CA GLY A 213 -9.70 2.99 -11.89
C GLY A 213 -10.31 2.81 -10.50
N ALA A 214 -9.94 3.70 -9.58
CA ALA A 214 -10.41 3.64 -8.18
C ALA A 214 -11.95 3.65 -8.07
N THR A 215 -12.64 4.38 -8.95
CA THR A 215 -14.12 4.42 -8.97
C THR A 215 -14.73 3.08 -9.38
N VAL A 216 -14.13 2.38 -10.35
CA VAL A 216 -14.58 1.05 -10.78
C VAL A 216 -14.48 0.05 -9.62
N HIS A 217 -13.35 0.08 -8.90
CA HIS A 217 -13.09 -0.88 -7.84
C HIS A 217 -13.86 -0.62 -6.54
N THR A 218 -14.25 0.63 -6.27
CA THR A 218 -15.06 0.99 -5.09
C THR A 218 -16.57 0.89 -5.33
N THR A 219 -17.05 1.04 -6.57
CA THR A 219 -18.51 1.10 -6.84
C THR A 219 -19.06 -0.09 -7.62
N LYS A 220 -18.24 -0.82 -8.36
CA LYS A 220 -18.69 -1.88 -9.28
C LYS A 220 -18.11 -3.25 -8.94
N SER A 221 -16.79 -3.37 -8.82
CA SER A 221 -16.17 -4.69 -8.57
C SER A 221 -16.08 -5.07 -7.10
N GLY A 222 -16.14 -4.09 -6.18
CA GLY A 222 -15.97 -4.32 -4.74
C GLY A 222 -14.58 -4.81 -4.35
N ILE A 223 -13.54 -4.45 -5.12
CA ILE A 223 -12.15 -4.86 -4.84
C ILE A 223 -11.46 -3.87 -3.91
N ALA A 224 -11.83 -2.58 -3.96
CA ALA A 224 -11.30 -1.56 -3.09
C ALA A 224 -12.32 -1.19 -2.02
N ASP A 225 -11.88 -1.14 -0.77
CA ASP A 225 -12.69 -0.80 0.41
C ASP A 225 -12.93 0.71 0.53
N GLY A 226 -12.06 1.51 -0.11
CA GLY A 226 -12.19 2.95 -0.16
C GLY A 226 -11.28 3.59 -1.20
N ALA A 227 -11.62 4.81 -1.59
CA ALA A 227 -10.80 5.63 -2.46
C ALA A 227 -10.70 7.06 -1.93
N TYR A 228 -9.50 7.60 -1.91
CA TYR A 228 -9.17 8.94 -1.40
C TYR A 228 -8.68 9.86 -2.51
N GLU A 229 -8.77 11.16 -2.29
CA GLU A 229 -8.50 12.16 -3.34
C GLU A 229 -7.00 12.27 -3.68
N ASN A 230 -6.12 11.99 -2.73
CA ASN A 230 -4.67 12.11 -2.92
C ASN A 230 -3.86 11.24 -1.95
N ASP A 231 -2.57 11.13 -2.23
CA ASP A 231 -1.61 10.35 -1.43
C ASP A 231 -1.60 10.76 0.05
N VAL A 232 -1.71 12.06 0.34
CA VAL A 232 -1.60 12.59 1.71
C VAL A 232 -2.80 12.17 2.55
N GLU A 233 -4.00 12.44 2.05
CA GLU A 233 -5.26 12.03 2.70
C GLU A 233 -5.30 10.53 2.91
N CYS A 234 -4.96 9.75 1.88
CA CYS A 234 -4.96 8.29 1.94
C CYS A 234 -4.07 7.79 3.09
N LEU A 235 -2.83 8.28 3.18
CA LEU A 235 -1.88 7.83 4.20
C LEU A 235 -2.28 8.26 5.61
N LEU A 236 -2.89 9.44 5.78
CA LEU A 236 -3.46 9.86 7.07
C LEU A 236 -4.61 8.93 7.50
N GLN A 237 -5.45 8.51 6.57
CA GLN A 237 -6.53 7.56 6.86
C GLN A 237 -6.00 6.15 7.15
N MET A 238 -4.85 5.76 6.59
CA MET A 238 -4.20 4.49 6.98
C MET A 238 -3.70 4.53 8.42
N ARG A 239 -3.19 5.69 8.88
CA ARG A 239 -2.84 5.88 10.29
C ARG A 239 -4.07 5.75 11.19
N ARG A 240 -5.19 6.39 10.81
CA ARG A 240 -6.48 6.26 11.51
C ARG A 240 -6.95 4.80 11.57
N LEU A 241 -6.97 4.10 10.44
CA LEU A 241 -7.39 2.69 10.40
C LEU A 241 -6.56 1.82 11.34
N LEU A 242 -5.24 2.02 11.39
CA LEU A 242 -4.38 1.29 12.30
C LEU A 242 -4.75 1.50 13.77
N ASP A 243 -5.22 2.69 14.17
CA ASP A 243 -5.64 2.98 15.54
C ASP A 243 -6.87 2.18 16.00
N PHE A 244 -7.70 1.70 15.07
CA PHE A 244 -8.82 0.80 15.35
C PHE A 244 -8.42 -0.68 15.40
N LEU A 245 -7.42 -1.07 14.61
CA LEU A 245 -7.08 -2.48 14.45
C LEU A 245 -6.18 -2.98 15.60
N PRO A 246 -6.36 -4.24 16.07
CA PRO A 246 -5.38 -4.88 16.94
C PRO A 246 -4.05 -5.09 16.19
N ALA A 247 -2.93 -5.21 16.91
CA ALA A 247 -1.64 -5.46 16.26
C ALA A 247 -1.56 -6.85 15.59
N ASN A 248 -2.30 -7.81 16.12
CA ASN A 248 -2.39 -9.20 15.69
C ASN A 248 -3.62 -9.86 16.32
N ASN A 249 -3.89 -11.11 15.96
CA ASN A 249 -5.06 -11.87 16.42
C ASN A 249 -5.07 -12.30 17.90
N GLU A 250 -4.03 -12.00 18.68
CA GLU A 250 -3.92 -12.35 20.10
C GLU A 250 -3.88 -11.11 21.02
N ALA A 251 -3.65 -9.90 20.49
CA ALA A 251 -3.41 -8.68 21.28
C ALA A 251 -4.68 -8.04 21.87
N GLY A 252 -5.86 -8.34 21.33
CA GLY A 252 -7.09 -7.59 21.61
C GLY A 252 -7.12 -6.20 20.93
N VAL A 253 -8.31 -5.60 20.85
CA VAL A 253 -8.48 -4.27 20.25
C VAL A 253 -7.81 -3.18 21.11
N PRO A 254 -7.23 -2.14 20.50
CA PRO A 254 -6.67 -1.02 21.24
C PRO A 254 -7.76 -0.29 22.04
N GLN A 255 -7.38 0.26 23.20
CA GLN A 255 -8.25 1.07 24.03
C GLN A 255 -7.73 2.50 24.07
N TRP A 256 -8.63 3.46 23.90
CA TRP A 256 -8.33 4.89 23.90
C TRP A 256 -9.18 5.59 24.95
N PRO A 257 -8.67 6.66 25.58
CA PRO A 257 -9.52 7.54 26.38
C PRO A 257 -10.61 8.13 25.48
N SER A 258 -11.86 7.96 25.89
CA SER A 258 -13.03 8.59 25.25
C SER A 258 -13.52 9.74 26.12
N HIS A 259 -14.00 10.80 25.48
CA HIS A 259 -14.70 11.89 26.16
C HIS A 259 -16.22 11.72 26.21
N ASP A 260 -16.74 10.66 25.57
CA ASP A 260 -18.17 10.37 25.54
C ASP A 260 -18.69 9.80 26.87
N ASP A 261 -19.96 10.03 27.15
CA ASP A 261 -20.64 9.51 28.33
C ASP A 261 -21.27 8.15 28.02
N LEU A 262 -20.92 7.13 28.80
CA LEU A 262 -21.48 5.78 28.67
C LEU A 262 -23.00 5.74 28.89
N GLU A 263 -23.56 6.74 29.58
CA GLU A 263 -24.99 6.83 29.86
C GLU A 263 -25.71 7.88 28.98
N ARG A 264 -25.09 8.37 27.90
CA ARG A 264 -25.69 9.35 26.98
C ARG A 264 -27.04 8.87 26.42
N GLU A 265 -28.06 9.71 26.58
CA GLU A 265 -29.39 9.49 26.00
C GLU A 265 -29.55 10.24 24.67
N GLU A 266 -30.02 9.54 23.63
CA GLU A 266 -30.26 10.11 22.30
C GLU A 266 -31.76 10.14 21.96
N ASN A 267 -32.49 11.06 22.59
CA ASN A 267 -33.95 11.23 22.44
C ASN A 267 -34.42 11.40 20.98
N SER A 268 -33.53 11.86 20.10
CA SER A 268 -33.83 12.01 18.67
C SER A 268 -34.12 10.66 17.98
N LEU A 269 -33.57 9.55 18.50
CA LEU A 269 -33.73 8.20 17.95
C LEU A 269 -35.15 7.64 18.12
N ASP A 270 -35.92 8.14 19.09
CA ASP A 270 -37.34 7.78 19.29
C ASP A 270 -38.21 8.13 18.07
N THR A 271 -37.72 9.01 17.20
CA THR A 271 -38.43 9.49 16.01
C THR A 271 -37.69 9.19 14.70
N LEU A 272 -36.58 8.44 14.75
CA LEU A 272 -35.79 8.12 13.55
C LEU A 272 -36.56 7.26 12.55
N ILE A 273 -37.29 6.27 13.07
CA ILE A 273 -38.06 5.32 12.25
C ILE A 273 -39.37 5.98 11.82
N PRO A 274 -39.64 6.13 10.50
CA PRO A 274 -40.91 6.70 10.06
C PRO A 274 -42.10 5.78 10.35
N ASP A 275 -43.26 6.35 10.70
CA ASP A 275 -44.50 5.57 10.91
C ASP A 275 -44.94 4.79 9.66
N ASN A 276 -44.64 5.32 8.48
CA ASN A 276 -44.93 4.65 7.21
C ASN A 276 -43.82 3.62 6.92
N PRO A 277 -44.12 2.31 6.90
CA PRO A 277 -43.11 1.26 6.69
C PRO A 277 -42.47 1.30 5.30
N ASN A 278 -43.04 2.04 4.34
CA ASN A 278 -42.47 2.22 3.00
C ASN A 278 -41.55 3.45 2.89
N LYS A 279 -41.45 4.28 3.93
CA LYS A 279 -40.58 5.46 3.94
C LYS A 279 -39.20 5.07 4.51
N PRO A 280 -38.10 5.24 3.76
CA PRO A 280 -36.77 4.96 4.27
C PRO A 280 -36.30 6.05 5.24
N TYR A 281 -35.20 5.76 5.93
CA TYR A 281 -34.43 6.68 6.76
C TYR A 281 -32.93 6.42 6.55
N ASP A 282 -32.07 7.31 7.03
CA ASP A 282 -30.63 7.12 6.96
C ASP A 282 -30.14 6.34 8.19
N ILE A 283 -29.74 5.08 7.99
CA ILE A 283 -29.20 4.26 9.08
C ILE A 283 -27.90 4.83 9.65
N LYS A 284 -27.17 5.65 8.88
CA LYS A 284 -25.94 6.28 9.37
C LYS A 284 -26.20 7.29 10.48
N GLU A 285 -27.40 7.89 10.53
CA GLU A 285 -27.77 8.75 11.64
C GLU A 285 -27.77 7.98 12.97
N LEU A 286 -28.28 6.75 12.97
CA LEU A 286 -28.23 5.87 14.13
C LEU A 286 -26.78 5.53 14.52
N ILE A 287 -25.97 5.14 13.54
CA ILE A 287 -24.57 4.74 13.77
C ILE A 287 -23.79 5.89 14.40
N LEU A 288 -23.85 7.09 13.82
CA LEU A 288 -23.14 8.28 14.32
C LEU A 288 -23.64 8.74 15.69
N LYS A 289 -24.90 8.47 16.04
CA LYS A 289 -25.43 8.78 17.37
C LYS A 289 -25.04 7.76 18.43
N ILE A 290 -24.75 6.51 18.06
CA ILE A 290 -24.37 5.46 19.01
C ILE A 290 -22.84 5.34 19.14
N ALA A 291 -22.10 5.58 18.06
CA ALA A 291 -20.64 5.55 18.09
C ALA A 291 -20.09 6.65 19.01
N ASP A 292 -19.03 6.30 19.74
CA ASP A 292 -18.27 7.25 20.56
C ASP A 292 -17.89 8.47 19.72
N GLU A 293 -18.23 9.67 20.22
CA GLU A 293 -17.86 10.95 19.59
C GLU A 293 -18.42 11.16 18.16
N GLY A 294 -19.27 10.25 17.68
CA GLY A 294 -19.83 10.26 16.33
C GLY A 294 -18.81 10.04 15.21
N ASP A 295 -17.72 9.30 15.49
CA ASP A 295 -16.63 9.01 14.55
C ASP A 295 -16.93 7.86 13.55
#